data_AF-A0A2V1CJQ5-F1
#
_entry.id   AF-A0A2V1CJQ5-F1
#
_cell.length_a   1.000
_cell.length_b   1.000
_cell.length_c   1.000
_cell.angle_alpha   90.00
_cell.angle_beta   90.00
_cell.angle_gamma   90.00
#
_symmetry.space_group_name_H-M   'P 1'
#
loop_
_entity.id
_entity.type
_entity.pdbx_description
1 polymer ?
#
loop_
_entity_poly.entity_id
_entity_poly.type
_entity_poly.pdbx_seq_one_letter_code
_entity_poly.pdbx_strand_id
1 'polypeptide(L)'
;MLWASVKSTVELKEGVMTWMEMRLKRGSLHGPLRIDIETLQTMTRLQLYIPPGHSPSPWSQIRVANHVDPHGLSEKCIALAIKWLQSCTNCEEQHTKCSSPLVPLLPTRVIYVGNSDQDIRLHRSEIEERSHYAALSHCWGGSTPIQTTLDRLDQYQLKIPAPLPQTFQDAVLITRALGIPYLWIDSLCIIQDSKEDWVGEAAGMASVYSNSLVTISADAATDSFTGFLSAPARTVIPAKQIMYSVPDIDQAERTSSIYVRAKGTLAQELAFHTFREENSTSLIRGYLANQETGLRSKLSTRGWVFQERILSPRTLHFSKYEMAWECQSIVDCECSTTSVRSKRTASILKGLLVQPREAVTKAWRDNIVPTYTSLDLTQKSDRLLAITGLATAIGGLDQSAVYVAGLWMSTTDELLWYISADEAASKSGAENVPSWSWAAVDGPVAFFPVDDQTKLMEHLLFQLQNVVESPSQYGTPAYRPSLLVSGLVIPVRKSEPNPQDLLRSTGASRIRHTVFISPLKGDLKTTAIYDSTHSLASEGPYYFLLMTTGQVGAIGLLLVQSGKDQDCFERVGLVADTSRLVSRVWRDGDSDWFRARREMAEKKNDLKSREKSWRSWKKIARKQTFKII
;
A
#
# COMPACT_ATOMS: atom_id res chain seq x y z
N MET A 1 -8.01 2.58 -38.66
CA MET A 1 -9.31 2.07 -38.16
C MET A 1 -9.10 1.36 -36.83
N LEU A 2 -9.38 2.04 -35.72
CA LEU A 2 -9.37 1.44 -34.38
C LEU A 2 -10.80 1.04 -34.03
N TRP A 3 -11.03 -0.25 -33.81
CA TRP A 3 -12.29 -0.75 -33.26
C TRP A 3 -12.34 -0.34 -31.78
N ALA A 4 -13.10 0.71 -31.46
CA ALA A 4 -13.32 1.13 -30.08
C ALA A 4 -14.11 0.05 -29.33
N SER A 5 -13.42 -0.79 -28.55
CA SER A 5 -14.09 -1.76 -27.70
C SER A 5 -14.68 -1.03 -26.48
N VAL A 6 -16.01 -0.99 -26.42
CA VAL A 6 -16.88 -0.95 -25.22
C VAL A 6 -16.68 0.18 -24.17
N LYS A 7 -15.67 1.05 -24.25
CA LYS A 7 -15.34 2.06 -23.20
C LYS A 7 -15.19 3.48 -23.77
N SER A 8 -15.49 4.50 -22.96
CA SER A 8 -15.37 5.95 -23.24
C SER A 8 -13.92 6.47 -23.41
N THR A 9 -12.97 5.56 -23.56
CA THR A 9 -11.53 5.82 -23.58
C THR A 9 -10.96 5.34 -24.91
N VAL A 10 -10.07 6.14 -25.49
CA VAL A 10 -9.39 5.80 -26.74
C VAL A 10 -7.89 5.84 -26.52
N GLU A 11 -7.19 4.79 -26.96
CA GLU A 11 -5.73 4.75 -27.07
C GLU A 11 -5.29 5.11 -28.49
N LEU A 12 -4.34 6.03 -28.60
CA LEU A 12 -3.73 6.42 -29.88
C LEU A 12 -2.46 5.61 -30.07
N LYS A 13 -2.29 4.99 -31.25
CA LYS A 13 -1.02 4.37 -31.67
C LYS A 13 -0.08 5.46 -32.21
N GLU A 14 1.22 5.30 -31.99
CA GLU A 14 2.24 6.21 -32.51
C GLU A 14 2.11 6.37 -34.04
N GLY A 15 1.93 7.62 -34.48
CA GLY A 15 1.70 8.02 -35.87
C GLY A 15 0.89 9.32 -35.95
N VAL A 16 0.97 10.03 -37.09
CA VAL A 16 0.24 11.30 -37.35
C VAL A 16 -1.24 10.99 -37.62
N MET A 17 -1.97 10.60 -36.58
CA MET A 17 -3.43 10.44 -36.64
C MET A 17 -4.06 11.84 -36.61
N THR A 18 -4.63 12.28 -37.74
CA THR A 18 -5.26 13.60 -37.86
C THR A 18 -6.74 13.59 -37.46
N TRP A 19 -7.42 12.43 -37.52
CA TRP A 19 -8.82 12.27 -37.10
C TRP A 19 -9.15 10.87 -36.53
N MET A 20 -10.21 10.78 -35.71
CA MET A 20 -10.78 9.52 -35.18
C MET A 20 -12.26 9.39 -35.52
N GLU A 21 -12.71 8.16 -35.79
CA GLU A 21 -14.11 7.81 -36.05
C GLU A 21 -14.66 6.84 -34.99
N MET A 22 -15.66 7.26 -34.21
CA MET A 22 -16.36 6.37 -33.26
C MET A 22 -17.65 5.82 -33.89
N ARG A 23 -17.68 4.50 -34.14
CA ARG A 23 -18.85 3.78 -34.67
C ARG A 23 -19.71 3.19 -33.55
N LEU A 24 -21.03 3.21 -33.73
CA LEU A 24 -22.00 2.68 -32.78
C LEU A 24 -22.08 1.15 -32.81
N LYS A 25 -22.60 0.53 -31.73
CA LYS A 25 -23.08 -0.85 -31.79
C LYS A 25 -24.20 -0.94 -32.84
N ARG A 26 -24.26 -2.06 -33.58
CA ARG A 26 -25.28 -2.31 -34.61
C ARG A 26 -26.68 -1.96 -34.08
N GLY A 27 -27.38 -1.04 -34.76
CA GLY A 27 -28.78 -0.68 -34.47
C GLY A 27 -29.05 0.74 -33.94
N SER A 28 -28.05 1.63 -33.84
CA SER A 28 -28.28 3.05 -33.48
C SER A 28 -28.51 3.94 -34.71
N LEU A 29 -29.40 4.92 -34.58
CA LEU A 29 -29.84 5.87 -35.62
C LEU A 29 -28.79 6.91 -36.04
N HIS A 30 -27.63 6.99 -35.36
CA HIS A 30 -26.65 8.06 -35.60
C HIS A 30 -25.42 7.58 -36.38
N GLY A 31 -24.84 8.51 -37.15
CA GLY A 31 -23.60 8.29 -37.91
C GLY A 31 -22.34 8.27 -37.03
N PRO A 32 -21.17 7.95 -37.61
CA PRO A 32 -19.93 7.96 -36.87
C PRO A 32 -19.49 9.38 -36.44
N LEU A 33 -19.01 9.52 -35.20
CA LEU A 33 -18.44 10.77 -34.71
C LEU A 33 -17.01 10.92 -35.24
N ARG A 34 -16.74 11.99 -36.01
CA ARG A 34 -15.38 12.36 -36.45
C ARG A 34 -14.81 13.44 -35.54
N ILE A 35 -13.59 13.23 -35.06
CA ILE A 35 -12.86 14.16 -34.18
C ILE A 35 -11.50 14.42 -34.79
N ASP A 36 -11.15 15.69 -35.02
CA ASP A 36 -9.80 16.08 -35.41
C ASP A 36 -8.85 16.08 -34.20
N ILE A 37 -7.76 15.32 -34.31
CA ILE A 37 -6.81 15.02 -33.21
C ILE A 37 -5.50 15.82 -33.38
N GLU A 38 -5.31 16.60 -34.44
CA GLU A 38 -4.07 17.38 -34.67
C GLU A 38 -3.68 18.29 -33.49
N THR A 39 -4.67 18.81 -32.74
CA THR A 39 -4.43 19.62 -31.54
C THR A 39 -4.19 18.81 -30.25
N LEU A 40 -4.29 17.48 -30.32
CA LEU A 40 -4.25 16.55 -29.19
C LEU A 40 -3.04 15.58 -29.26
N GLN A 41 -2.10 15.82 -30.19
CA GLN A 41 -0.98 14.95 -30.56
C GLN A 41 -0.03 14.57 -29.40
N THR A 42 -0.08 15.28 -28.27
CA THR A 42 0.72 14.96 -27.07
C THR A 42 0.06 13.94 -26.14
N MET A 43 -1.19 13.51 -26.41
CA MET A 43 -1.98 12.68 -25.49
C MET A 43 -2.08 11.22 -25.99
N THR A 44 -1.62 10.26 -25.20
CA THR A 44 -1.68 8.82 -25.57
C THR A 44 -3.02 8.15 -25.25
N ARG A 45 -3.77 8.71 -24.29
CA ARG A 45 -5.10 8.23 -23.87
C ARG A 45 -6.07 9.40 -23.70
N LEU A 46 -7.20 9.36 -24.40
CA LEU A 46 -8.22 10.41 -24.37
C LEU A 46 -9.48 9.94 -23.66
N GLN A 47 -10.13 10.88 -22.96
CA GLN A 47 -11.46 10.72 -22.39
C GLN A 47 -12.43 11.70 -23.02
N LEU A 48 -13.55 11.17 -23.50
CA LEU A 48 -14.67 11.96 -24.01
C LEU A 48 -15.80 11.98 -22.97
N TYR A 49 -16.35 13.16 -22.72
CA TYR A 49 -17.39 13.33 -21.71
C TYR A 49 -18.32 14.52 -22.00
N ILE A 50 -19.41 14.57 -21.24
CA ILE A 50 -20.33 15.70 -21.20
C ILE A 50 -20.41 16.25 -19.76
N PRO A 51 -20.35 17.57 -19.53
CA PRO A 51 -20.51 18.15 -18.20
C PRO A 51 -21.90 17.90 -17.60
N PRO A 52 -22.03 17.83 -16.27
CA PRO A 52 -23.34 17.78 -15.64
C PRO A 52 -24.24 18.93 -16.09
N GLY A 53 -25.54 18.65 -16.32
CA GLY A 53 -26.51 19.65 -16.77
C GLY A 53 -26.59 19.86 -18.28
N HIS A 54 -25.66 19.30 -19.06
CA HIS A 54 -25.74 19.33 -20.53
C HIS A 54 -26.66 18.23 -21.08
N SER A 55 -27.16 18.41 -22.31
CA SER A 55 -27.97 17.40 -23.00
C SER A 55 -27.19 16.10 -23.21
N PRO A 56 -27.82 14.91 -23.06
CA PRO A 56 -27.14 13.63 -23.22
C PRO A 56 -26.50 13.45 -24.60
N SER A 57 -25.35 12.79 -24.65
CA SER A 57 -24.71 12.39 -25.91
C SER A 57 -25.55 11.31 -26.60
N PRO A 58 -25.74 11.39 -27.93
CA PRO A 58 -26.28 10.28 -28.72
C PRO A 58 -25.44 9.01 -28.64
N TRP A 59 -24.14 9.14 -28.39
CA TRP A 59 -23.23 8.03 -28.11
C TRP A 59 -23.28 7.66 -26.63
N SER A 60 -23.97 6.57 -26.30
CA SER A 60 -24.08 6.00 -24.93
C SER A 60 -22.74 5.71 -24.22
N GLN A 61 -21.66 5.61 -24.99
CA GLN A 61 -20.30 5.46 -24.48
C GLN A 61 -19.78 6.75 -23.84
N ILE A 62 -20.24 7.93 -24.28
CA ILE A 62 -19.83 9.21 -23.72
C ILE A 62 -20.65 9.46 -22.45
N ARG A 63 -19.98 9.46 -21.31
CA ARG A 63 -20.61 9.60 -19.99
C ARG A 63 -20.50 11.03 -19.47
N VAL A 64 -21.29 11.31 -18.44
CA VAL A 64 -21.19 12.57 -17.70
C VAL A 64 -19.89 12.60 -16.89
N ALA A 65 -19.19 13.73 -16.89
CA ALA A 65 -17.99 13.97 -16.10
C ALA A 65 -17.78 15.46 -15.85
N ASN A 66 -17.08 15.82 -14.76
CA ASN A 66 -16.72 17.22 -14.53
C ASN A 66 -15.47 17.62 -15.32
N HIS A 67 -15.29 18.92 -15.53
CA HIS A 67 -13.98 19.48 -15.86
C HIS A 67 -13.01 19.29 -14.70
N VAL A 68 -11.72 19.17 -15.04
CA VAL A 68 -10.63 19.22 -14.06
C VAL A 68 -9.92 20.54 -14.26
N ASP A 69 -9.69 21.26 -13.17
CA ASP A 69 -9.11 22.59 -13.17
C ASP A 69 -7.57 22.52 -13.17
N PRO A 70 -6.86 23.42 -13.86
CA PRO A 70 -5.40 23.52 -13.74
C PRO A 70 -4.91 23.98 -12.37
N HIS A 71 -5.74 24.66 -11.56
CA HIS A 71 -5.32 25.15 -10.25
C HIS A 71 -6.14 24.52 -9.11
N GLY A 72 -5.44 23.87 -8.16
CA GLY A 72 -6.07 23.17 -7.03
C GLY A 72 -6.73 24.10 -6.00
N LEU A 73 -6.45 25.41 -6.05
CA LEU A 73 -7.11 26.43 -5.22
C LEU A 73 -8.28 27.13 -5.96
N SER A 74 -8.65 26.68 -7.16
CA SER A 74 -9.77 27.30 -7.88
C SER A 74 -11.08 27.14 -7.09
N GLU A 75 -12.03 28.05 -7.29
CA GLU A 75 -13.33 28.01 -6.61
C GLU A 75 -14.03 26.66 -6.79
N LYS A 76 -13.91 26.06 -7.99
CA LYS A 76 -14.47 24.74 -8.29
C LYS A 76 -13.81 23.63 -7.47
N CYS A 77 -12.48 23.68 -7.33
CA CYS A 77 -11.73 22.72 -6.53
C CYS A 77 -12.11 22.83 -5.05
N ILE A 78 -12.13 24.05 -4.50
CA ILE A 78 -12.45 24.27 -3.09
C ILE A 78 -13.91 23.91 -2.79
N ALA A 79 -14.85 24.30 -3.65
CA ALA A 79 -16.26 23.90 -3.50
C ALA A 79 -16.42 22.37 -3.51
N LEU A 80 -15.65 21.66 -4.35
CA LEU A 80 -15.68 20.21 -4.38
C LEU A 80 -15.06 19.57 -3.12
N ALA A 81 -13.93 20.09 -2.64
CA ALA A 81 -13.29 19.62 -1.42
C ALA A 81 -14.18 19.83 -0.18
N ILE A 82 -14.83 20.99 -0.07
CA ILE A 82 -15.81 21.29 0.98
C ILE A 82 -16.99 20.32 0.88
N LYS A 83 -17.53 20.09 -0.32
CA LYS A 83 -18.63 19.15 -0.53
C LYS A 83 -18.26 17.74 -0.07
N TRP A 84 -17.09 17.23 -0.46
CA TRP A 84 -16.64 15.91 -0.02
C TRP A 84 -16.48 15.82 1.51
N LEU A 85 -15.90 16.85 2.12
CA LEU A 85 -15.73 16.91 3.57
C LEU A 85 -17.08 16.94 4.30
N GLN A 86 -18.03 17.77 3.85
CA GLN A 86 -19.37 17.90 4.43
C GLN A 86 -20.20 16.63 4.25
N SER A 87 -20.28 16.06 3.04
CA SER A 87 -21.00 14.80 2.82
C SER A 87 -20.45 13.64 3.68
N CYS A 88 -19.14 13.66 3.95
CA CYS A 88 -18.50 12.65 4.77
C CYS A 88 -18.70 12.85 6.29
N THR A 89 -18.87 14.09 6.74
CA THR A 89 -19.01 14.44 8.17
C THR A 89 -20.47 14.54 8.62
N ASN A 90 -21.40 14.87 7.73
CA ASN A 90 -22.82 15.08 8.03
C ASN A 90 -23.67 13.79 8.05
N CYS A 91 -23.05 12.62 8.24
CA CYS A 91 -23.75 11.33 8.39
C CYS A 91 -24.74 10.98 7.25
N GLU A 92 -24.45 11.34 5.99
CA GLU A 92 -25.25 10.84 4.86
C GLU A 92 -25.28 9.30 4.88
N GLU A 93 -26.34 8.66 4.39
CA GLU A 93 -26.55 7.19 4.44
C GLU A 93 -25.34 6.36 3.92
N GLN A 94 -24.48 6.98 3.10
CA GLN A 94 -23.30 6.37 2.51
C GLN A 94 -22.03 6.44 3.41
N HIS A 95 -22.05 7.21 4.49
CA HIS A 95 -20.88 7.59 5.32
C HIS A 95 -20.97 7.18 6.80
N THR A 96 -21.78 6.16 7.14
CA THR A 96 -22.00 5.71 8.53
C THR A 96 -20.73 5.32 9.29
N LYS A 97 -19.65 4.96 8.59
CA LYS A 97 -18.34 4.62 9.18
C LYS A 97 -17.40 5.82 9.37
N CYS A 98 -17.68 6.95 8.73
CA CYS A 98 -16.78 8.10 8.67
C CYS A 98 -17.10 9.18 9.72
N SER A 99 -18.27 9.12 10.33
CA SER A 99 -18.68 10.13 11.31
C SER A 99 -18.07 9.82 12.67
N SER A 100 -17.35 10.79 13.22
CA SER A 100 -17.05 10.86 14.64
C SER A 100 -17.73 12.12 15.17
N PRO A 101 -18.62 12.02 16.17
CA PRO A 101 -19.32 13.18 16.72
C PRO A 101 -18.41 14.05 17.61
N LEU A 102 -17.17 13.63 17.86
CA LEU A 102 -16.31 14.20 18.89
C LEU A 102 -15.18 15.01 18.28
N VAL A 103 -15.05 16.28 18.70
CA VAL A 103 -13.92 17.13 18.32
C VAL A 103 -12.63 16.55 18.95
N PRO A 104 -11.59 16.28 18.15
CA PRO A 104 -10.39 15.60 18.63
C PRO A 104 -9.59 16.49 19.57
N LEU A 105 -8.77 15.85 20.41
CA LEU A 105 -7.69 16.53 21.12
C LEU A 105 -6.67 17.04 20.11
N LEU A 106 -6.12 18.23 20.36
CA LEU A 106 -5.00 18.71 19.57
C LEU A 106 -3.73 17.90 19.89
N PRO A 107 -2.87 17.65 18.88
CA PRO A 107 -1.49 17.22 19.11
C PRO A 107 -0.76 18.18 20.05
N THR A 108 0.38 17.77 20.61
CA THR A 108 1.21 18.61 21.50
C THR A 108 1.45 20.01 20.92
N ARG A 109 1.67 20.07 19.61
CA ARG A 109 1.86 21.31 18.85
C ARG A 109 1.13 21.23 17.51
N VAL A 110 0.55 22.35 17.11
CA VAL A 110 -0.06 22.55 15.79
C VAL A 110 0.25 23.95 15.29
N ILE A 111 0.18 24.19 13.99
CA ILE A 111 0.33 25.50 13.39
C ILE A 111 -1.04 26.17 13.40
N TYR A 112 -1.19 27.30 14.09
CA TYR A 112 -2.34 28.16 13.92
C TYR A 112 -2.23 28.89 12.59
N VAL A 113 -3.15 28.62 11.67
CA VAL A 113 -3.09 29.20 10.32
C VAL A 113 -3.80 30.55 10.21
N GLY A 114 -4.67 30.91 11.16
CA GLY A 114 -5.42 32.18 11.12
C GLY A 114 -6.23 32.38 9.84
N ASN A 115 -6.62 33.63 9.57
CA ASN A 115 -7.28 34.03 8.32
C ASN A 115 -6.26 34.49 7.25
N SER A 116 -6.73 34.90 6.06
CA SER A 116 -5.88 35.27 4.91
C SER A 116 -4.76 36.27 5.24
N ASP A 117 -5.00 37.16 6.20
CA ASP A 117 -4.12 38.31 6.51
C ASP A 117 -3.31 38.13 7.80
N GLN A 118 -3.42 36.97 8.46
CA GLN A 118 -2.70 36.69 9.70
C GLN A 118 -1.42 35.90 9.45
N ASP A 119 -0.37 36.25 10.18
CA ASP A 119 0.83 35.44 10.27
C ASP A 119 0.50 34.08 10.92
N ILE A 120 1.16 33.02 10.44
CA ILE A 120 1.07 31.70 11.07
C ILE A 120 2.01 31.62 12.26
N ARG A 121 1.64 30.82 13.26
CA ARG A 121 2.48 30.57 14.45
C ARG A 121 2.34 29.14 14.94
N LEU A 122 3.35 28.65 15.64
CA LEU A 122 3.32 27.36 16.31
C LEU A 122 2.53 27.49 17.62
N HIS A 123 1.35 26.89 17.65
CA HIS A 123 0.55 26.78 18.87
C HIS A 123 0.99 25.55 19.67
N ARG A 124 1.31 25.75 20.94
CA ARG A 124 1.51 24.64 21.89
C ARG A 124 0.19 24.41 22.60
N SER A 125 -0.37 23.23 22.42
CA SER A 125 -1.70 22.91 22.91
C SER A 125 -1.74 22.87 24.43
N GLU A 126 -2.85 23.35 24.99
CA GLU A 126 -3.13 23.20 26.42
C GLU A 126 -3.58 21.76 26.74
N ILE A 127 -3.56 21.41 28.03
CA ILE A 127 -4.06 20.11 28.50
C ILE A 127 -5.54 20.00 28.13
N GLU A 128 -5.92 18.92 27.46
CA GLU A 128 -7.28 18.64 27.00
C GLU A 128 -7.84 19.63 25.96
N GLU A 129 -7.01 20.47 25.33
CA GLU A 129 -7.46 21.37 24.26
C GLU A 129 -7.98 20.58 23.05
N ARG A 130 -9.17 20.96 22.56
CA ARG A 130 -9.85 20.29 21.44
C ARG A 130 -10.14 21.27 20.32
N SER A 131 -9.76 20.92 19.11
CA SER A 131 -10.15 21.64 17.89
C SER A 131 -9.93 20.77 16.66
N HIS A 132 -10.60 21.10 15.56
CA HIS A 132 -10.28 20.52 14.26
C HIS A 132 -8.95 21.05 13.73
N TYR A 133 -8.20 20.15 13.10
CA TYR A 133 -6.96 20.46 12.41
C TYR A 133 -6.83 19.59 11.16
N ALA A 134 -6.07 20.08 10.18
CA ALA A 134 -5.61 19.29 9.04
C ALA A 134 -4.20 18.77 9.33
N ALA A 135 -3.84 17.61 8.77
CA ALA A 135 -2.45 17.15 8.76
C ALA A 135 -1.91 17.19 7.32
N LEU A 136 -0.63 17.52 7.14
CA LEU A 136 0.03 17.48 5.84
C LEU A 136 0.86 16.20 5.71
N SER A 137 0.55 15.40 4.68
CA SER A 137 1.43 14.34 4.19
C SER A 137 2.23 14.88 3.00
N HIS A 138 3.55 14.94 3.14
CA HIS A 138 4.41 15.52 2.11
C HIS A 138 5.81 14.89 2.11
N CYS A 139 6.54 15.12 1.01
CA CYS A 139 7.92 14.68 0.88
C CYS A 139 8.85 15.85 1.24
N TRP A 140 9.77 15.66 2.18
CA TRP A 140 10.80 16.67 2.46
C TRP A 140 11.68 16.92 1.21
N GLY A 141 11.99 15.85 0.48
CA GLY A 141 12.88 15.90 -0.68
C GLY A 141 14.34 15.66 -0.28
N GLY A 142 15.28 16.20 -1.07
CA GLY A 142 16.72 16.15 -0.79
C GLY A 142 17.25 17.34 0.01
N SER A 143 16.37 18.24 0.44
CA SER A 143 16.73 19.46 1.17
C SER A 143 15.83 19.59 2.39
N THR A 144 16.43 19.95 3.52
CA THR A 144 15.70 20.09 4.78
C THR A 144 14.81 21.34 4.74
N PRO A 145 13.49 21.23 4.92
CA PRO A 145 12.61 22.39 4.99
C PRO A 145 12.87 23.19 6.28
N ILE A 146 12.14 24.30 6.46
CA ILE A 146 12.14 25.01 7.74
C ILE A 146 11.71 24.05 8.86
N GLN A 147 12.47 24.06 9.95
CA GLN A 147 12.29 23.15 11.09
C GLN A 147 12.16 23.92 12.40
N THR A 148 11.41 23.33 13.32
CA THR A 148 11.42 23.74 14.73
C THR A 148 12.58 23.07 15.44
N THR A 149 13.34 23.88 16.15
CA THR A 149 14.48 23.49 16.99
C THR A 149 14.34 24.16 18.35
N LEU A 150 15.06 23.70 19.37
CA LEU A 150 14.96 24.24 20.72
C LEU A 150 15.21 25.76 20.77
N ASP A 151 16.18 26.26 19.98
CA ASP A 151 16.53 27.68 19.89
C ASP A 151 15.47 28.54 19.19
N ARG A 152 14.62 27.95 18.33
CA ARG A 152 13.60 28.65 17.55
C ARG A 152 12.18 28.50 18.09
N LEU A 153 11.98 27.63 19.08
CA LEU A 153 10.67 27.27 19.59
C LEU A 153 9.87 28.51 20.02
N ASP A 154 10.43 29.33 20.91
CA ASP A 154 9.76 30.54 21.43
C ASP A 154 9.46 31.54 20.31
N GLN A 155 10.37 31.70 19.34
CA GLN A 155 10.16 32.56 18.18
C GLN A 155 9.00 32.06 17.33
N TYR A 156 8.94 30.76 17.03
CA TYR A 156 7.88 30.19 16.20
C TYR A 156 6.52 30.22 16.89
N GLN A 157 6.49 30.18 18.23
CA GLN A 157 5.26 30.39 18.99
C GLN A 157 4.68 31.80 18.85
N LEU A 158 5.53 32.79 18.59
CA LEU A 158 5.09 34.15 18.24
C LEU A 158 4.72 34.25 16.76
N LYS A 159 5.61 33.79 15.88
CA LYS A 159 5.47 33.87 14.43
C LYS A 159 6.47 32.95 13.72
N ILE A 160 5.99 32.15 12.78
CA ILE A 160 6.89 31.42 11.86
C ILE A 160 7.29 32.37 10.73
N PRO A 161 8.60 32.59 10.49
CA PRO A 161 9.05 33.55 9.49
C PRO A 161 8.74 33.11 8.05
N ALA A 162 8.38 34.07 7.21
CA ALA A 162 8.28 33.92 5.76
C ALA A 162 9.65 34.18 5.08
N PRO A 163 9.89 33.67 3.85
CA PRO A 163 9.00 32.81 3.06
C PRO A 163 9.02 31.36 3.53
N LEU A 164 7.85 30.72 3.51
CA LEU A 164 7.73 29.27 3.74
C LEU A 164 8.06 28.49 2.45
N PRO A 165 8.48 27.22 2.54
CA PRO A 165 8.50 26.33 1.37
C PRO A 165 7.13 26.29 0.66
N GLN A 166 7.11 26.22 -0.67
CA GLN A 166 5.86 26.33 -1.45
C GLN A 166 4.82 25.27 -1.05
N THR A 167 5.24 24.02 -0.77
CA THR A 167 4.32 22.97 -0.31
C THR A 167 3.66 23.32 1.02
N PHE A 168 4.34 24.08 1.88
CA PHE A 168 3.77 24.52 3.16
C PHE A 168 2.81 25.70 2.95
N GLN A 169 3.15 26.62 2.04
CA GLN A 169 2.25 27.71 1.65
C GLN A 169 0.94 27.15 1.07
N ASP A 170 1.04 26.21 0.13
CA ASP A 170 -0.10 25.52 -0.48
C ASP A 170 -0.98 24.83 0.57
N ALA A 171 -0.36 24.13 1.53
CA ALA A 171 -1.08 23.47 2.63
C ALA A 171 -1.79 24.46 3.55
N VAL A 172 -1.17 25.60 3.88
CA VAL A 172 -1.80 26.67 4.67
C VAL A 172 -3.00 27.26 3.92
N LEU A 173 -2.86 27.53 2.62
CA LEU A 173 -3.93 28.09 1.79
C LEU A 173 -5.13 27.14 1.72
N ILE A 174 -4.90 25.84 1.50
CA ILE A 174 -5.98 24.84 1.50
C ILE A 174 -6.63 24.73 2.88
N THR A 175 -5.84 24.70 3.95
CA THR A 175 -6.36 24.61 5.32
C THR A 175 -7.29 25.79 5.63
N ARG A 176 -6.88 27.01 5.28
CA ARG A 176 -7.70 28.23 5.39
C ARG A 176 -8.96 28.15 4.52
N ALA A 177 -8.82 27.73 3.27
CA ALA A 177 -9.95 27.62 2.33
C ALA A 177 -11.00 26.59 2.78
N LEU A 178 -10.60 25.56 3.52
CA LEU A 178 -11.50 24.58 4.13
C LEU A 178 -12.10 25.06 5.47
N GLY A 179 -11.72 26.24 5.97
CA GLY A 179 -12.18 26.78 7.24
C GLY A 179 -11.62 26.05 8.47
N ILE A 180 -10.46 25.41 8.33
CA ILE A 180 -9.82 24.65 9.40
C ILE A 180 -8.81 25.56 10.13
N PRO A 181 -8.86 25.70 11.46
CA PRO A 181 -8.05 26.69 12.18
C PRO A 181 -6.57 26.28 12.38
N TYR A 182 -6.28 24.98 12.30
CA TYR A 182 -4.98 24.43 12.61
C TYR A 182 -4.46 23.48 11.52
N LEU A 183 -3.15 23.47 11.34
CA LEU A 183 -2.43 22.57 10.44
C LEU A 183 -1.30 21.88 11.20
N TRP A 184 -1.10 20.58 10.98
CA TRP A 184 0.05 19.84 11.50
C TRP A 184 1.03 19.53 10.36
N ILE A 185 2.31 19.88 10.57
CA ILE A 185 3.43 19.58 9.67
C ILE A 185 4.57 19.07 10.55
N ASP A 186 5.08 17.87 10.30
CA ASP A 186 6.10 17.17 11.09
C ASP A 186 7.34 18.03 11.42
N SER A 187 7.93 18.67 10.42
CA SER A 187 9.13 19.50 10.53
C SER A 187 8.93 20.72 11.45
N LEU A 188 7.70 21.20 11.59
CA LEU A 188 7.36 22.37 12.40
C LEU A 188 6.71 22.01 13.74
N CYS A 189 6.02 20.88 13.84
CA CYS A 189 5.30 20.47 15.05
C CYS A 189 6.13 19.54 15.95
N ILE A 190 7.27 19.04 15.47
CA ILE A 190 8.23 18.21 16.21
C ILE A 190 9.56 18.98 16.32
N ILE A 191 10.17 18.96 17.50
CA ILE A 191 11.48 19.59 17.75
C ILE A 191 12.58 18.67 17.19
N GLN A 192 13.18 19.08 16.07
CA GLN A 192 14.01 18.21 15.23
C GLN A 192 15.39 17.92 15.82
N ASP A 193 15.88 18.78 16.73
CA ASP A 193 17.16 18.64 17.44
C ASP A 193 17.01 18.00 18.84
N SER A 194 15.80 17.58 19.23
CA SER A 194 15.57 16.84 20.48
C SER A 194 15.19 15.38 20.21
N LYS A 195 16.06 14.46 20.62
CA LYS A 195 15.81 13.02 20.50
C LYS A 195 14.62 12.57 21.35
N GLU A 196 14.49 13.12 22.56
CA GLU A 196 13.37 12.83 23.46
C GLU A 196 12.02 13.26 22.84
N ASP A 197 11.97 14.47 22.28
CA ASP A 197 10.77 15.00 21.63
C ASP A 197 10.42 14.18 20.38
N TRP A 198 11.42 13.88 19.53
CA TRP A 198 11.21 13.04 18.35
C TRP A 198 10.65 11.66 18.72
N VAL A 199 11.18 10.99 19.76
CA VAL A 199 10.67 9.69 20.20
C VAL A 199 9.23 9.79 20.69
N GLY A 200 8.90 10.83 21.47
CA GLY A 200 7.54 11.06 21.96
C GLY A 200 6.54 11.32 20.82
N GLU A 201 6.90 12.22 19.89
CA GLU A 201 6.04 12.60 18.77
C GLU A 201 5.94 11.51 17.71
N ALA A 202 7.02 10.77 17.41
CA ALA A 202 7.00 9.64 16.48
C ALA A 202 6.08 8.53 16.99
N ALA A 203 6.07 8.26 18.30
CA ALA A 203 5.13 7.34 18.92
C ALA A 203 3.67 7.85 18.83
N GLY A 204 3.48 9.18 18.96
CA GLY A 204 2.19 9.85 18.83
C GLY A 204 1.70 10.05 17.39
N MET A 205 2.54 9.87 16.37
CA MET A 205 2.24 10.23 14.98
C MET A 205 0.99 9.53 14.45
N ALA A 206 0.76 8.28 14.85
CA ALA A 206 -0.45 7.54 14.53
C ALA A 206 -1.73 8.29 14.93
N SER A 207 -1.72 8.85 16.15
CA SER A 207 -2.85 9.61 16.71
C SER A 207 -3.07 10.94 16.00
N VAL A 208 -1.99 11.60 15.56
CA VAL A 208 -2.06 12.86 14.81
C VAL A 208 -2.84 12.66 13.51
N TYR A 209 -2.52 11.63 12.72
CA TYR A 209 -3.22 11.38 11.47
C TYR A 209 -4.62 10.82 11.71
N SER A 210 -4.80 9.90 12.68
CA SER A 210 -6.10 9.30 12.97
C SER A 210 -7.14 10.29 13.50
N ASN A 211 -6.69 11.34 14.19
CA ASN A 211 -7.56 12.37 14.76
C ASN A 211 -7.71 13.61 13.88
N SER A 212 -6.94 13.72 12.78
CA SER A 212 -7.09 14.84 11.84
C SER A 212 -8.49 14.88 11.22
N LEU A 213 -9.03 16.08 11.01
CA LEU A 213 -10.31 16.23 10.29
C LEU A 213 -10.16 15.75 8.84
N VAL A 214 -9.05 16.12 8.21
CA VAL A 214 -8.61 15.70 6.89
C VAL A 214 -7.09 15.74 6.82
N THR A 215 -6.50 14.75 6.14
CA THR A 215 -5.09 14.83 5.74
C THR A 215 -4.98 15.33 4.30
N ILE A 216 -4.20 16.38 4.10
CA ILE A 216 -3.85 16.92 2.80
C ILE A 216 -2.65 16.13 2.29
N SER A 217 -2.81 15.40 1.19
CA SER A 217 -1.75 14.61 0.56
C SER A 217 -1.20 15.35 -0.66
N ALA A 218 0.04 15.82 -0.55
CA ALA A 218 0.74 16.58 -1.59
C ALA A 218 1.35 15.65 -2.66
N ASP A 219 0.53 14.80 -3.28
CA ASP A 219 0.99 13.76 -4.23
C ASP A 219 1.72 14.31 -5.46
N ALA A 220 1.36 15.50 -5.93
CA ALA A 220 2.02 16.16 -7.06
C ALA A 220 3.42 16.71 -6.70
N ALA A 221 3.71 16.94 -5.41
CA ALA A 221 4.95 17.53 -4.95
C ALA A 221 6.03 16.47 -4.72
N THR A 222 7.22 16.68 -5.28
CA THR A 222 8.37 15.79 -5.09
C THR A 222 9.24 16.12 -3.87
N ASP A 223 9.01 17.30 -3.28
CA ASP A 223 9.73 17.91 -2.17
C ASP A 223 8.89 19.03 -1.51
N SER A 224 9.45 19.70 -0.50
CA SER A 224 8.77 20.77 0.22
C SER A 224 8.70 22.11 -0.53
N PHE A 225 9.45 22.27 -1.62
CA PHE A 225 9.67 23.56 -2.27
C PHE A 225 8.95 23.71 -3.62
N THR A 226 8.48 22.61 -4.21
CA THR A 226 7.83 22.62 -5.52
C THR A 226 6.36 23.06 -5.47
N GLY A 227 5.64 22.78 -4.37
CA GLY A 227 4.19 22.96 -4.30
C GLY A 227 3.41 21.85 -5.02
N PHE A 228 2.08 21.90 -4.91
CA PHE A 228 1.16 20.90 -5.48
C PHE A 228 -0.11 21.49 -6.10
N LEU A 229 -0.36 22.79 -5.98
CA LEU A 229 -1.61 23.41 -6.45
C LEU A 229 -1.58 23.87 -7.91
N SER A 230 -0.42 24.08 -8.51
CA SER A 230 -0.29 24.61 -9.88
C SER A 230 0.87 23.97 -10.64
N ALA A 231 1.05 24.37 -11.90
CA ALA A 231 2.25 24.06 -12.64
C ALA A 231 3.51 24.53 -11.87
N PRO A 232 4.64 23.80 -11.95
CA PRO A 232 4.85 22.62 -12.78
C PRO A 232 4.35 21.29 -12.16
N ALA A 233 3.95 21.27 -10.89
CA ALA A 233 3.54 20.05 -10.19
C ALA A 233 2.21 19.48 -10.70
N ARG A 234 1.19 20.33 -10.82
CA ARG A 234 -0.12 20.00 -11.39
C ARG A 234 -0.11 20.31 -12.90
N THR A 235 -0.17 19.29 -13.74
CA THR A 235 0.00 19.38 -15.20
C THR A 235 -1.30 19.09 -15.95
N VAL A 236 -2.41 19.64 -15.47
CA VAL A 236 -3.72 19.45 -16.10
C VAL A 236 -3.80 20.28 -17.37
N ILE A 237 -4.15 19.63 -18.47
CA ILE A 237 -4.47 20.30 -19.74
C ILE A 237 -6.00 20.50 -19.79
N PRO A 238 -6.49 21.74 -19.93
CA PRO A 238 -7.92 22.02 -20.05
C PRO A 238 -8.58 21.21 -21.18
N ALA A 239 -9.82 20.79 -20.94
CA ALA A 239 -10.58 20.03 -21.92
C ALA A 239 -10.90 20.88 -23.16
N LYS A 240 -10.77 20.29 -24.35
CA LYS A 240 -11.17 20.92 -25.61
C LYS A 240 -12.64 20.60 -25.89
N GLN A 241 -13.42 21.63 -26.20
CA GLN A 241 -14.80 21.48 -26.64
C GLN A 241 -14.85 21.05 -28.10
N ILE A 242 -15.74 20.10 -28.42
CA ILE A 242 -16.01 19.63 -29.77
C ILE A 242 -17.51 19.76 -30.02
N MET A 243 -17.87 20.53 -31.04
CA MET A 243 -19.26 20.67 -31.48
C MET A 243 -19.62 19.56 -32.44
N TYR A 244 -20.86 19.07 -32.35
CA TYR A 244 -21.44 18.12 -33.30
C TYR A 244 -22.91 18.47 -33.55
N SER A 245 -23.38 18.22 -34.77
CA SER A 245 -24.78 18.37 -35.13
C SER A 245 -25.48 17.00 -35.03
N VAL A 246 -26.65 16.98 -34.41
CA VAL A 246 -27.55 15.83 -34.41
C VAL A 246 -28.75 16.18 -35.29
N PRO A 247 -29.15 15.32 -36.23
CA PRO A 247 -30.44 15.48 -36.91
C PRO A 247 -31.54 15.34 -35.86
N ASP A 248 -32.30 16.40 -35.60
CA ASP A 248 -33.46 16.35 -34.71
C ASP A 248 -34.66 15.70 -35.42
N ILE A 249 -35.62 15.20 -34.65
CA ILE A 249 -36.84 14.54 -35.15
C ILE A 249 -37.65 15.51 -36.05
N ASP A 250 -37.50 16.83 -35.83
CA ASP A 250 -38.21 17.90 -36.54
C ASP A 250 -37.38 18.60 -37.63
N GLN A 251 -36.30 17.98 -38.14
CA GLN A 251 -35.41 18.52 -39.20
C GLN A 251 -34.64 19.81 -38.86
N ALA A 252 -34.70 20.30 -37.62
CA ALA A 252 -33.78 21.34 -37.15
C ALA A 252 -32.42 20.69 -36.78
N GLU A 253 -31.31 21.22 -37.27
CA GLU A 253 -29.99 20.79 -36.80
C GLU A 253 -29.74 21.32 -35.39
N ARG A 254 -29.77 20.43 -34.38
CA ARG A 254 -29.39 20.81 -33.02
C ARG A 254 -27.89 20.63 -32.86
N THR A 255 -27.18 21.75 -32.70
CA THR A 255 -25.77 21.73 -32.32
C THR A 255 -25.64 21.39 -30.83
N SER A 256 -24.86 20.36 -30.53
CA SER A 256 -24.49 19.96 -29.15
C SER A 256 -22.98 19.93 -29.02
N SER A 257 -22.47 19.81 -27.79
CA SER A 257 -21.03 19.73 -27.56
C SER A 257 -20.65 18.58 -26.63
N ILE A 258 -19.56 17.93 -26.97
CA ILE A 258 -18.81 17.03 -26.08
C ILE A 258 -17.47 17.67 -25.75
N TYR A 259 -16.81 17.15 -24.73
CA TYR A 259 -15.50 17.60 -24.31
C TYR A 259 -14.51 16.45 -24.36
N VAL A 260 -13.29 16.76 -24.76
CA VAL A 260 -12.19 15.80 -24.78
C VAL A 260 -11.04 16.31 -23.92
N ARG A 261 -10.45 15.43 -23.14
CA ARG A 261 -9.23 15.68 -22.36
C ARG A 261 -8.30 14.48 -22.40
N ALA A 262 -7.06 14.67 -21.96
CA ALA A 262 -6.21 13.56 -21.56
C ALA A 262 -6.92 12.79 -20.45
N LYS A 263 -7.00 11.47 -20.59
CA LYS A 263 -7.53 10.62 -19.52
C LYS A 263 -6.56 10.69 -18.35
N GLY A 264 -7.04 11.14 -17.19
CA GLY A 264 -6.28 11.14 -15.96
C GLY A 264 -5.76 9.73 -15.65
N THR A 265 -4.51 9.64 -15.20
CA THR A 265 -3.91 8.40 -14.70
C THR A 265 -4.05 8.29 -13.18
N LEU A 266 -5.00 9.02 -12.57
CA LEU A 266 -5.20 9.04 -11.11
C LEU A 266 -5.34 7.64 -10.52
N ALA A 267 -6.04 6.72 -11.20
CA ALA A 267 -6.17 5.33 -10.77
C ALA A 267 -4.86 4.52 -10.85
N GLN A 268 -3.87 5.02 -11.59
CA GLN A 268 -2.51 4.48 -11.68
C GLN A 268 -1.57 5.16 -10.67
N GLU A 269 -1.74 6.47 -10.41
CA GLU A 269 -1.01 7.22 -9.38
C GLU A 269 -1.43 6.80 -7.96
N LEU A 270 -2.74 6.66 -7.76
CA LEU A 270 -3.39 6.21 -6.54
C LEU A 270 -3.99 4.83 -6.86
N ALA A 271 -3.19 3.78 -6.67
CA ALA A 271 -3.49 2.37 -7.03
C ALA A 271 -4.83 1.80 -6.49
N PHE A 272 -5.53 2.57 -5.65
CA PHE A 272 -6.76 2.21 -4.97
C PHE A 272 -7.99 2.96 -5.52
N HIS A 273 -7.80 3.79 -6.56
CA HIS A 273 -8.85 4.55 -7.27
C HIS A 273 -9.42 3.83 -8.50
N THR A 274 -9.14 2.52 -8.66
CA THR A 274 -9.64 1.73 -9.79
C THR A 274 -11.02 1.11 -9.52
N PHE A 275 -11.88 1.14 -10.55
CA PHE A 275 -13.07 0.28 -10.66
C PHE A 275 -12.70 -1.19 -10.52
N ARG A 276 -13.30 -1.92 -9.57
CA ARG A 276 -13.11 -3.37 -9.43
C ARG A 276 -14.35 -4.14 -9.84
N GLU A 277 -14.17 -5.12 -10.72
CA GLU A 277 -15.09 -6.25 -10.86
C GLU A 277 -14.99 -7.12 -9.60
N GLU A 278 -16.14 -7.54 -9.08
CA GLU A 278 -16.38 -8.12 -7.74
C GLU A 278 -15.55 -9.37 -7.34
N ASN A 279 -14.64 -9.88 -8.18
CA ASN A 279 -14.03 -11.19 -8.01
C ASN A 279 -12.49 -11.23 -7.94
N SER A 280 -11.80 -10.09 -7.89
CA SER A 280 -10.36 -10.11 -7.68
C SER A 280 -10.04 -9.86 -6.20
N THR A 281 -9.07 -10.58 -5.65
CA THR A 281 -8.58 -10.46 -4.26
C THR A 281 -7.23 -9.76 -4.16
N SER A 282 -6.59 -9.43 -5.28
CA SER A 282 -5.27 -8.82 -5.27
C SER A 282 -5.31 -7.28 -5.26
N LEU A 283 -5.38 -6.67 -4.06
CA LEU A 283 -4.96 -5.27 -3.86
C LEU A 283 -3.50 -5.07 -4.31
N ILE A 284 -2.70 -6.12 -4.08
CA ILE A 284 -1.29 -6.23 -4.44
C ILE A 284 -1.08 -6.08 -5.95
N ARG A 285 -1.95 -6.59 -6.83
CA ARG A 285 -1.74 -6.56 -8.29
C ARG A 285 -1.88 -5.17 -8.87
N GLY A 286 -2.88 -4.41 -8.44
CA GLY A 286 -3.01 -3.00 -8.82
C GLY A 286 -1.83 -2.19 -8.30
N TYR A 287 -1.36 -2.53 -7.09
CA TYR A 287 -0.18 -1.93 -6.49
C TYR A 287 1.09 -2.24 -7.31
N LEU A 288 1.49 -3.51 -7.43
CA LEU A 288 2.73 -3.94 -8.11
C LEU A 288 2.75 -3.59 -9.60
N ALA A 289 1.63 -3.70 -10.32
CA ALA A 289 1.56 -3.30 -11.74
C ALA A 289 1.86 -1.80 -11.97
N ASN A 290 1.61 -0.96 -10.96
CA ASN A 290 1.92 0.47 -11.04
C ASN A 290 3.40 0.78 -10.77
N GLN A 291 4.18 -0.14 -10.17
CA GLN A 291 5.63 0.04 -10.03
C GLN A 291 6.33 -0.05 -11.38
N GLU A 292 5.94 -1.00 -12.23
CA GLU A 292 6.55 -1.21 -13.55
C GLU A 292 6.31 -0.04 -14.53
N THR A 293 5.27 0.78 -14.29
CA THR A 293 4.88 1.88 -15.19
C THR A 293 5.46 3.24 -14.78
N GLY A 294 6.10 3.36 -13.61
CA GLY A 294 6.66 4.64 -13.13
C GLY A 294 5.63 5.72 -12.82
N LEU A 295 4.35 5.35 -12.69
CA LEU A 295 3.23 6.28 -12.57
C LEU A 295 2.85 6.62 -11.12
N ARG A 296 3.65 6.27 -10.10
CA ARG A 296 3.32 6.58 -8.70
C ARG A 296 3.77 7.98 -8.30
N SER A 297 3.04 8.60 -7.37
CA SER A 297 3.59 9.77 -6.68
C SER A 297 4.80 9.34 -5.85
N LYS A 298 5.86 10.14 -5.85
CA LYS A 298 7.04 9.94 -4.98
C LYS A 298 6.64 9.91 -3.49
N LEU A 299 5.57 10.60 -3.14
CA LEU A 299 5.01 10.57 -1.79
C LEU A 299 4.50 9.17 -1.42
N SER A 300 3.69 8.55 -2.29
CA SER A 300 3.07 7.25 -2.05
C SER A 300 4.05 6.08 -1.96
N THR A 301 5.31 6.25 -2.37
CA THR A 301 6.34 5.20 -2.24
C THR A 301 7.05 5.23 -0.89
N ARG A 302 6.79 6.20 -0.01
CA ARG A 302 7.46 6.30 1.30
C ARG A 302 6.80 5.44 2.37
N GLY A 303 7.61 4.83 3.24
CA GLY A 303 7.15 3.99 4.36
C GLY A 303 6.21 4.72 5.33
N TRP A 304 6.61 5.89 5.84
CA TRP A 304 5.82 6.67 6.80
C TRP A 304 4.44 7.08 6.23
N VAL A 305 4.39 7.49 4.97
CA VAL A 305 3.17 7.90 4.25
C VAL A 305 2.11 6.79 4.23
N PHE A 306 2.54 5.53 4.25
CA PHE A 306 1.63 4.39 4.26
C PHE A 306 0.70 4.41 5.48
N GLN A 307 1.24 4.62 6.68
CA GLN A 307 0.41 4.72 7.88
C GLN A 307 -0.34 6.06 7.95
N GLU A 308 0.27 7.17 7.54
CA GLU A 308 -0.37 8.49 7.49
C GLU A 308 -1.69 8.41 6.73
N ARG A 309 -1.65 7.78 5.55
CA ARG A 309 -2.83 7.59 4.72
C ARG A 309 -3.85 6.66 5.36
N ILE A 310 -3.46 5.45 5.79
CA ILE A 310 -4.41 4.42 6.27
C ILE A 310 -5.10 4.84 7.57
N LEU A 311 -4.36 5.48 8.48
CA LEU A 311 -4.90 5.92 9.76
C LEU A 311 -5.81 7.14 9.62
N SER A 312 -5.56 7.99 8.62
CA SER A 312 -6.39 9.18 8.39
C SER A 312 -7.84 8.83 8.05
N PRO A 313 -8.84 9.37 8.77
CA PRO A 313 -10.26 9.14 8.47
C PRO A 313 -10.63 9.59 7.05
N ARG A 314 -9.98 10.67 6.60
CA ARG A 314 -10.20 11.35 5.32
C ARG A 314 -8.86 11.83 4.76
N THR A 315 -8.62 11.61 3.47
CA THR A 315 -7.46 12.10 2.75
C THR A 315 -7.92 12.83 1.50
N LEU A 316 -7.47 14.08 1.35
CA LEU A 316 -7.65 14.89 0.15
C LEU A 316 -6.32 14.88 -0.62
N HIS A 317 -6.31 14.16 -1.74
CA HIS A 317 -5.14 14.00 -2.59
C HIS A 317 -5.09 15.12 -3.63
N PHE A 318 -3.93 15.76 -3.74
CA PHE A 318 -3.59 16.67 -4.84
C PHE A 318 -2.56 16.01 -5.74
N SER A 319 -3.04 15.31 -6.76
CA SER A 319 -2.20 14.60 -7.73
C SER A 319 -1.77 15.53 -8.87
N LYS A 320 -0.85 15.05 -9.70
CA LYS A 320 -0.38 15.75 -10.90
C LYS A 320 -1.52 16.04 -11.89
N TYR A 321 -2.58 15.21 -11.89
CA TYR A 321 -3.61 15.25 -12.93
C TYR A 321 -5.00 15.62 -12.45
N GLU A 322 -5.32 15.49 -11.16
CA GLU A 322 -6.59 15.95 -10.58
C GLU A 322 -6.56 15.82 -9.04
N MET A 323 -7.59 16.34 -8.36
CA MET A 323 -7.83 16.01 -6.95
C MET A 323 -8.58 14.69 -6.78
N ALA A 324 -8.32 14.03 -5.65
CA ALA A 324 -9.08 12.86 -5.24
C ALA A 324 -9.46 12.89 -3.76
N TRP A 325 -10.56 12.25 -3.43
CA TRP A 325 -11.04 12.04 -2.07
C TRP A 325 -10.96 10.58 -1.70
N GLU A 326 -10.45 10.30 -0.51
CA GLU A 326 -10.45 8.96 0.07
C GLU A 326 -10.87 9.03 1.55
N CYS A 327 -11.99 8.38 1.88
CA CYS A 327 -12.39 8.13 3.25
C CYS A 327 -12.65 6.64 3.50
N GLN A 328 -13.10 6.30 4.71
CA GLN A 328 -13.39 4.90 5.09
C GLN A 328 -14.58 4.28 4.32
N SER A 329 -15.44 5.11 3.72
CA SER A 329 -16.64 4.67 2.99
C SER A 329 -16.49 4.69 1.48
N ILE A 330 -15.90 5.76 0.93
CA ILE A 330 -15.87 6.01 -0.51
C ILE A 330 -14.53 6.57 -0.96
N VAL A 331 -14.27 6.39 -2.25
CA VAL A 331 -13.22 7.06 -3.00
C VAL A 331 -13.88 7.80 -4.16
N ASP A 332 -13.50 9.07 -4.37
CA ASP A 332 -14.04 9.92 -5.44
C ASP A 332 -12.94 10.79 -6.07
N CYS A 333 -13.18 11.36 -7.24
CA CYS A 333 -12.23 12.17 -7.99
C CYS A 333 -12.88 13.42 -8.57
N GLU A 334 -12.06 14.42 -8.84
CA GLU A 334 -12.49 15.69 -9.42
C GLU A 334 -13.25 15.48 -10.73
N CYS A 335 -12.79 14.55 -11.57
CA CYS A 335 -13.42 14.23 -12.84
C CYS A 335 -14.78 13.51 -12.71
N SER A 336 -15.06 12.88 -11.57
CA SER A 336 -16.27 12.08 -11.27
C SER A 336 -16.55 10.94 -12.26
N THR A 337 -15.53 10.44 -12.98
CA THR A 337 -15.73 9.40 -14.02
C THR A 337 -15.57 7.97 -13.52
N THR A 338 -14.80 7.75 -12.46
CA THR A 338 -14.61 6.44 -11.81
C THR A 338 -15.68 6.15 -10.76
N SER A 339 -16.43 7.16 -10.29
CA SER A 339 -17.50 7.03 -9.30
C SER A 339 -18.81 6.51 -9.91
N VAL A 340 -18.84 5.26 -10.38
CA VAL A 340 -20.11 4.58 -10.64
C VAL A 340 -20.78 4.36 -9.27
N ARG A 341 -21.71 5.25 -8.92
CA ARG A 341 -22.41 5.39 -7.62
C ARG A 341 -23.03 4.11 -7.04
N SER A 342 -23.11 3.01 -7.78
CA SER A 342 -23.75 1.76 -7.35
C SER A 342 -22.81 0.61 -7.00
N LYS A 343 -21.48 0.74 -7.15
CA LYS A 343 -20.52 -0.27 -6.65
C LYS A 343 -19.44 0.42 -5.83
N ARG A 344 -19.71 0.52 -4.53
CA ARG A 344 -18.85 1.10 -3.48
C ARG A 344 -17.44 0.50 -3.59
N THR A 345 -16.49 1.23 -4.17
CA THR A 345 -15.07 0.92 -3.94
C THR A 345 -14.74 1.56 -2.59
N ALA A 346 -15.09 0.88 -1.50
CA ALA A 346 -14.59 1.28 -0.19
C ALA A 346 -13.06 1.28 -0.27
N SER A 347 -12.39 2.25 0.35
CA SER A 347 -10.95 2.13 0.56
C SER A 347 -10.73 0.84 1.33
N ILE A 348 -10.24 -0.19 0.64
CA ILE A 348 -10.18 -1.54 1.22
C ILE A 348 -9.34 -1.46 2.50
N LEU A 349 -8.22 -0.73 2.47
CA LEU A 349 -7.30 -0.58 3.60
C LEU A 349 -7.87 0.28 4.75
N LYS A 350 -8.45 1.46 4.48
CA LYS A 350 -9.07 2.27 5.56
C LYS A 350 -10.29 1.59 6.17
N GLY A 351 -11.02 0.83 5.36
CA GLY A 351 -12.16 0.02 5.77
C GLY A 351 -11.79 -1.26 6.53
N LEU A 352 -10.50 -1.65 6.63
CA LEU A 352 -10.06 -2.80 7.43
C LEU A 352 -10.15 -2.54 8.93
N LEU A 353 -9.87 -1.30 9.36
CA LEU A 353 -9.85 -0.94 10.79
C LEU A 353 -11.23 -1.03 11.47
N VAL A 354 -12.29 -1.26 10.69
CA VAL A 354 -13.67 -1.42 11.16
C VAL A 354 -14.23 -2.83 10.92
N GLN A 355 -13.37 -3.81 10.58
CA GLN A 355 -13.76 -5.20 10.34
C GLN A 355 -13.54 -6.08 11.58
N PRO A 356 -14.19 -7.26 11.66
CA PRO A 356 -13.92 -8.25 12.69
C PRO A 356 -12.44 -8.70 12.70
N ARG A 357 -11.91 -9.03 13.88
CA ARG A 357 -10.52 -9.45 14.16
C ARG A 357 -9.90 -10.38 13.10
N GLU A 358 -10.61 -11.44 12.75
CA GLU A 358 -10.13 -12.47 11.82
C GLU A 358 -9.87 -11.90 10.42
N ALA A 359 -10.70 -10.96 9.98
CA ALA A 359 -10.52 -10.27 8.71
C ALA A 359 -9.31 -9.32 8.75
N VAL A 360 -9.05 -8.68 9.89
CA VAL A 360 -7.93 -7.73 10.05
C VAL A 360 -6.59 -8.46 10.10
N THR A 361 -6.47 -9.54 10.87
CA THR A 361 -5.23 -10.34 10.96
C THR A 361 -4.89 -10.96 9.60
N LYS A 362 -5.91 -11.50 8.92
CA LYS A 362 -5.73 -12.01 7.55
C LYS A 362 -5.31 -10.88 6.60
N ALA A 363 -5.92 -9.71 6.68
CA ALA A 363 -5.57 -8.60 5.83
C ALA A 363 -4.18 -8.02 6.12
N TRP A 364 -3.69 -8.12 7.36
CA TRP A 364 -2.31 -7.79 7.71
C TRP A 364 -1.32 -8.56 6.84
N ARG A 365 -1.46 -9.89 6.81
CA ARG A 365 -0.62 -10.80 6.02
C ARG A 365 -0.87 -10.70 4.52
N ASP A 366 -2.15 -10.70 4.12
CA ASP A 366 -2.52 -10.82 2.70
C ASP A 366 -2.43 -9.49 1.95
N ASN A 367 -2.39 -8.34 2.65
CA ASN A 367 -2.46 -7.03 2.00
C ASN A 367 -1.50 -6.00 2.60
N ILE A 368 -1.54 -5.77 3.91
CA ILE A 368 -0.83 -4.64 4.55
C ILE A 368 0.68 -4.82 4.44
N VAL A 369 1.24 -5.91 4.96
CA VAL A 369 2.70 -6.14 4.96
C VAL A 369 3.27 -6.29 3.55
N PRO A 370 2.66 -7.05 2.61
CA PRO A 370 3.16 -7.11 1.23
C PRO A 370 3.15 -5.74 0.52
N THR A 371 2.10 -4.94 0.73
CA THR A 371 2.01 -3.59 0.15
C THR A 371 3.06 -2.67 0.77
N TYR A 372 3.23 -2.72 2.09
CA TYR A 372 4.21 -1.92 2.82
C TYR A 372 5.66 -2.25 2.43
N THR A 373 6.02 -3.52 2.37
CA THR A 373 7.39 -3.96 2.06
C THR A 373 7.81 -3.72 0.60
N SER A 374 6.84 -3.47 -0.29
CA SER A 374 7.11 -3.01 -1.65
C SER A 374 7.28 -1.49 -1.78
N LEU A 375 7.24 -0.73 -0.69
CA LEU A 375 7.58 0.69 -0.68
C LEU A 375 9.10 0.93 -0.77
N ASP A 376 9.48 2.17 -1.07
CA ASP A 376 10.86 2.66 -1.03
C ASP A 376 11.30 2.88 0.43
N LEU A 377 11.53 1.79 1.15
CA LEU A 377 11.98 1.76 2.55
C LEU A 377 13.49 2.05 2.65
N THR A 378 13.87 3.24 2.19
CA THR A 378 15.27 3.73 2.10
C THR A 378 15.94 3.81 3.47
N GLN A 379 15.24 4.33 4.49
CA GLN A 379 15.71 4.36 5.87
C GLN A 379 15.39 3.05 6.59
N LYS A 380 16.40 2.17 6.69
CA LYS A 380 16.26 0.81 7.22
C LYS A 380 15.84 0.75 8.69
N SER A 381 16.33 1.68 9.51
CA SER A 381 15.97 1.80 10.94
C SER A 381 14.49 2.06 11.17
N ASP A 382 13.82 2.69 10.20
CA ASP A 382 12.45 3.19 10.37
C ASP A 382 11.39 2.17 9.95
N ARG A 383 11.78 1.02 9.38
CA ARG A 383 10.82 0.06 8.79
C ARG A 383 9.74 -0.41 9.75
N LEU A 384 10.13 -0.75 10.98
CA LEU A 384 9.16 -1.16 11.98
C LEU A 384 8.42 0.06 12.55
N LEU A 385 9.14 1.16 12.82
CA LEU A 385 8.55 2.38 13.37
C LEU A 385 7.46 2.97 12.47
N ALA A 386 7.72 3.02 11.16
CA ALA A 386 6.84 3.61 10.15
C ALA A 386 5.55 2.80 9.87
N ILE A 387 5.39 1.62 10.48
CA ILE A 387 4.13 0.85 10.46
C ILE A 387 3.58 0.59 11.87
N THR A 388 4.34 0.91 12.93
CA THR A 388 3.97 0.60 14.31
C THR A 388 2.65 1.27 14.70
N GLY A 389 2.39 2.50 14.25
CA GLY A 389 1.11 3.17 14.51
C GLY A 389 -0.11 2.40 13.99
N LEU A 390 0.02 1.81 12.80
CA LEU A 390 -1.01 0.95 12.23
C LEU A 390 -1.15 -0.37 13.00
N ALA A 391 -0.03 -0.97 13.42
CA ALA A 391 -0.06 -2.14 14.28
C ALA A 391 -0.76 -1.81 15.61
N THR A 392 -0.43 -0.71 16.29
CA THR A 392 -1.09 -0.29 17.53
C THR A 392 -2.60 -0.09 17.34
N ALA A 393 -3.02 0.56 16.25
CA ALA A 393 -4.44 0.75 15.96
C ALA A 393 -5.18 -0.58 15.77
N ILE A 394 -4.56 -1.55 15.08
CA ILE A 394 -5.11 -2.90 14.91
C ILE A 394 -5.14 -3.67 16.23
N GLY A 395 -4.07 -3.58 17.03
CA GLY A 395 -3.97 -4.23 18.34
C GLY A 395 -4.99 -3.66 19.34
N GLY A 396 -5.35 -2.38 19.22
CA GLY A 396 -6.44 -1.78 20.01
C GLY A 396 -7.81 -2.42 19.77
N LEU A 397 -8.01 -3.07 18.62
CA LEU A 397 -9.24 -3.84 18.32
C LEU A 397 -9.25 -5.19 19.06
N ASP A 398 -8.11 -5.67 19.56
CA ASP A 398 -7.95 -6.94 20.25
C ASP A 398 -6.85 -6.88 21.30
N GLN A 399 -7.23 -6.67 22.56
CA GLN A 399 -6.31 -6.61 23.69
C GLN A 399 -5.52 -7.91 23.93
N SER A 400 -5.91 -9.03 23.30
CA SER A 400 -5.16 -10.30 23.34
C SER A 400 -4.07 -10.41 22.26
N ALA A 401 -4.05 -9.52 21.27
CA ALA A 401 -3.08 -9.54 20.20
C ALA A 401 -1.73 -8.97 20.66
N VAL A 402 -0.69 -9.80 20.63
CA VAL A 402 0.67 -9.38 20.92
C VAL A 402 1.39 -9.14 19.60
N TYR A 403 1.70 -7.87 19.30
CA TYR A 403 2.51 -7.49 18.14
C TYR A 403 3.98 -7.37 18.52
N VAL A 404 4.86 -8.08 17.81
CA VAL A 404 6.31 -7.99 18.05
C VAL A 404 7.07 -8.00 16.74
N ALA A 405 7.91 -6.99 16.54
CA ALA A 405 8.84 -6.84 15.41
C ALA A 405 8.25 -7.26 14.05
N GLY A 406 7.06 -6.74 13.70
CA GLY A 406 6.44 -6.99 12.40
C GLY A 406 5.33 -8.04 12.39
N LEU A 407 5.23 -8.90 13.41
CA LEU A 407 4.36 -10.08 13.40
C LEU A 407 3.34 -10.05 14.55
N TRP A 408 2.18 -10.66 14.32
CA TRP A 408 1.18 -10.93 15.34
C TRP A 408 1.41 -12.31 15.98
N MET A 409 1.79 -12.35 17.24
CA MET A 409 2.12 -13.61 17.95
C MET A 409 0.90 -14.47 18.31
N SER A 410 -0.31 -14.06 17.90
CA SER A 410 -1.53 -14.84 18.05
C SER A 410 -1.54 -16.12 17.21
N THR A 411 -0.71 -16.19 16.16
CA THR A 411 -0.68 -17.33 15.22
C THR A 411 0.71 -17.60 14.69
N THR A 412 1.05 -18.87 14.50
CA THR A 412 2.40 -19.32 14.10
C THR A 412 2.66 -19.20 12.60
N ASP A 413 1.61 -19.05 11.80
CA ASP A 413 1.66 -18.89 10.34
C ASP A 413 2.22 -17.52 9.88
N GLU A 414 2.24 -16.51 10.76
CA GLU A 414 2.96 -15.24 10.55
C GLU A 414 4.47 -15.45 10.27
N LEU A 415 5.07 -16.53 10.77
CA LEU A 415 6.46 -16.85 10.49
C LEU A 415 6.66 -17.41 9.08
N LEU A 416 5.61 -17.76 8.33
CA LEU A 416 5.75 -18.35 7.00
C LEU A 416 5.81 -17.30 5.88
N TRP A 417 6.37 -16.12 6.16
CA TRP A 417 6.68 -15.13 5.12
C TRP A 417 7.82 -15.60 4.21
N TYR A 418 7.90 -15.07 2.99
CA TYR A 418 8.97 -15.28 2.02
C TYR A 418 9.10 -14.07 1.10
N ILE A 419 10.24 -13.88 0.45
CA ILE A 419 10.45 -12.78 -0.51
C ILE A 419 9.77 -13.10 -1.83
N SER A 420 8.99 -12.14 -2.34
CA SER A 420 8.18 -12.30 -3.56
C SER A 420 8.81 -11.66 -4.81
N ALA A 421 9.94 -10.96 -4.69
CA ALA A 421 10.61 -10.31 -5.82
C ALA A 421 11.68 -11.19 -6.51
N ASP A 422 11.88 -10.96 -7.82
CA ASP A 422 12.87 -11.64 -8.67
C ASP A 422 14.32 -11.28 -8.30
N GLU A 423 14.54 -10.10 -7.72
CA GLU A 423 15.86 -9.65 -7.26
C GLU A 423 16.11 -10.10 -5.82
N ALA A 424 17.34 -10.51 -5.54
CA ALA A 424 17.74 -10.87 -4.19
C ALA A 424 17.53 -9.71 -3.23
N ALA A 425 16.70 -9.91 -2.22
CA ALA A 425 16.77 -9.09 -1.02
C ALA A 425 18.22 -9.14 -0.51
N SER A 426 18.81 -7.98 -0.23
CA SER A 426 19.96 -7.95 0.65
C SER A 426 19.44 -8.15 2.08
N LYS A 427 20.13 -8.96 2.90
CA LYS A 427 19.87 -8.95 4.35
C LYS A 427 20.21 -7.54 4.79
N SER A 428 19.22 -6.81 5.27
CA SER A 428 19.40 -5.41 5.59
C SER A 428 20.36 -5.33 6.79
N GLY A 429 21.43 -4.54 6.70
CA GLY A 429 22.30 -4.22 7.85
C GLY A 429 21.59 -3.36 8.91
N ALA A 430 20.26 -3.43 8.99
CA ALA A 430 19.48 -2.78 10.04
C ALA A 430 19.88 -3.43 11.37
N GLU A 431 20.79 -2.77 12.09
CA GLU A 431 21.16 -3.18 13.43
C GLU A 431 19.88 -3.30 14.27
N ASN A 432 19.70 -4.44 14.95
CA ASN A 432 18.64 -4.71 15.94
C ASN A 432 17.26 -5.09 15.38
N VAL A 433 17.17 -5.62 14.15
CA VAL A 433 15.97 -6.34 13.68
C VAL A 433 16.17 -7.86 13.80
N PRO A 434 15.28 -8.61 14.49
CA PRO A 434 15.39 -10.06 14.62
C PRO A 434 15.31 -10.80 13.28
N SER A 435 16.02 -11.91 13.12
CA SER A 435 16.08 -12.64 11.83
C SER A 435 14.73 -13.22 11.40
N TRP A 436 13.83 -13.47 12.35
CA TRP A 436 12.47 -13.98 12.11
C TRP A 436 11.49 -12.90 11.64
N SER A 437 11.84 -11.62 11.74
CA SER A 437 11.03 -10.51 11.25
C SER A 437 11.17 -10.33 9.74
N TRP A 438 10.06 -10.08 9.05
CA TRP A 438 10.11 -9.69 7.63
C TRP A 438 10.86 -8.36 7.41
N ALA A 439 11.02 -7.52 8.43
CA ALA A 439 11.75 -6.26 8.32
C ALA A 439 13.27 -6.45 8.22
N ALA A 440 13.78 -7.67 8.47
CA ALA A 440 15.21 -8.00 8.40
C ALA A 440 15.75 -8.03 6.96
N VAL A 441 14.88 -8.14 5.96
CA VAL A 441 15.24 -8.25 4.55
C VAL A 441 14.80 -7.02 3.75
N ASP A 442 15.49 -6.74 2.64
CA ASP A 442 15.10 -5.70 1.70
C ASP A 442 14.08 -6.22 0.67
N GLY A 443 13.04 -5.43 0.39
CA GLY A 443 12.13 -5.67 -0.72
C GLY A 443 10.82 -6.39 -0.36
N PRO A 444 9.96 -6.64 -1.37
CA PRO A 444 8.62 -7.17 -1.17
C PRO A 444 8.59 -8.56 -0.55
N VAL A 445 7.76 -8.75 0.48
CA VAL A 445 7.48 -10.06 1.08
C VAL A 445 6.03 -10.48 0.85
N ALA A 446 5.78 -11.79 0.91
CA ALA A 446 4.45 -12.39 0.92
C ALA A 446 4.38 -13.47 2.00
N PHE A 447 3.18 -13.93 2.33
CA PHE A 447 2.96 -14.99 3.33
C PHE A 447 2.50 -16.27 2.66
N PHE A 448 2.99 -17.41 3.15
CA PHE A 448 2.53 -18.70 2.69
C PHE A 448 1.06 -18.92 3.09
N PRO A 449 0.15 -19.28 2.17
CA PRO A 449 -1.24 -19.47 2.49
C PRO A 449 -1.45 -20.76 3.28
N VAL A 450 -1.90 -20.62 4.53
CA VAL A 450 -2.25 -21.75 5.41
C VAL A 450 -3.78 -21.94 5.39
N ASP A 451 -4.27 -23.11 4.98
CA ASP A 451 -5.70 -23.44 5.07
C ASP A 451 -6.10 -23.88 6.49
N ASP A 452 -7.40 -23.85 6.82
CA ASP A 452 -7.88 -24.14 8.19
C ASP A 452 -7.59 -25.58 8.65
N GLN A 453 -7.44 -26.55 7.73
CA GLN A 453 -7.01 -27.90 8.09
C GLN A 453 -5.52 -27.96 8.43
N THR A 454 -4.72 -27.11 7.79
CA THR A 454 -3.28 -26.93 8.04
C THR A 454 -3.03 -26.29 9.41
N LYS A 455 -3.84 -25.32 9.83
CA LYS A 455 -3.79 -24.72 11.19
C LYS A 455 -3.96 -25.74 12.31
N LEU A 456 -4.82 -26.74 12.10
CA LEU A 456 -5.08 -27.79 13.09
C LEU A 456 -3.87 -28.72 13.31
N MET A 457 -3.00 -28.87 12.30
CA MET A 457 -1.75 -29.65 12.42
C MET A 457 -0.61 -28.84 13.05
N GLU A 458 -0.57 -27.51 12.87
CA GLU A 458 0.43 -26.61 13.48
C GLU A 458 0.50 -26.75 15.00
N HIS A 459 -0.67 -26.75 15.66
CA HIS A 459 -0.79 -26.80 17.12
C HIS A 459 -0.17 -28.05 17.78
N LEU A 460 0.10 -29.11 17.02
CA LEU A 460 0.68 -30.36 17.53
C LEU A 460 2.21 -30.44 17.38
N LEU A 461 2.83 -29.53 16.63
CA LEU A 461 4.19 -29.70 16.10
C LEU A 461 5.13 -28.56 16.43
N PHE A 462 4.63 -27.33 16.39
CA PHE A 462 5.37 -26.12 16.69
C PHE A 462 4.59 -25.33 17.74
N GLN A 463 5.30 -24.93 18.80
CA GLN A 463 4.74 -24.13 19.88
C GLN A 463 5.64 -22.92 20.09
N LEU A 464 5.11 -21.73 19.81
CA LEU A 464 5.68 -20.49 20.29
C LEU A 464 5.45 -20.43 21.80
N GLN A 465 6.52 -20.55 22.59
CA GLN A 465 6.41 -20.59 24.06
C GLN A 465 6.33 -19.19 24.63
N ASN A 466 7.26 -18.33 24.24
CA ASN A 466 7.27 -16.93 24.65
C ASN A 466 8.18 -16.09 23.73
N VAL A 467 8.04 -14.78 23.83
CA VAL A 467 9.01 -13.81 23.35
C VAL A 467 9.95 -13.51 24.52
N VAL A 468 11.23 -13.81 24.35
CA VAL A 468 12.25 -13.49 25.36
C VAL A 468 12.76 -12.09 25.07
N GLU A 469 12.40 -11.17 25.96
CA GLU A 469 12.91 -9.80 25.96
C GLU A 469 14.13 -9.73 26.87
N SER A 470 15.26 -9.23 26.36
CA SER A 470 16.43 -8.96 27.20
C SER A 470 16.29 -7.54 27.76
N PRO A 471 16.14 -7.36 29.09
CA PRO A 471 16.05 -6.05 29.68
C PRO A 471 17.44 -5.39 29.67
N SER A 472 17.68 -4.49 28.72
CA SER A 472 18.71 -3.47 28.90
C SER A 472 18.02 -2.11 29.09
N GLN A 473 18.41 -1.47 30.19
CA GLN A 473 17.83 -0.25 30.74
C GLN A 473 17.87 0.91 29.74
N TYR A 474 16.82 1.73 29.79
CA TYR A 474 16.69 3.08 29.25
C TYR A 474 17.92 3.64 28.51
N GLY A 475 17.88 3.69 27.16
CA GLY A 475 18.62 4.71 26.40
C GLY A 475 19.52 4.30 25.22
N THR A 476 19.71 3.01 24.89
CA THR A 476 20.58 2.59 23.74
C THR A 476 20.05 1.36 22.98
N PRO A 477 20.47 1.12 21.71
CA PRO A 477 19.73 0.35 20.67
C PRO A 477 19.58 -1.17 20.85
N ALA A 478 19.88 -1.76 22.00
CA ALA A 478 19.93 -3.21 22.16
C ALA A 478 18.57 -3.85 22.52
N TYR A 479 17.56 -3.66 21.66
CA TYR A 479 16.31 -4.43 21.70
C TYR A 479 16.41 -5.60 20.71
N ARG A 480 16.58 -6.84 21.20
CA ARG A 480 16.50 -8.04 20.35
C ARG A 480 15.51 -9.04 20.95
N PRO A 481 14.20 -8.94 20.64
CA PRO A 481 13.26 -9.96 21.03
C PRO A 481 13.64 -11.27 20.32
N SER A 482 13.84 -12.33 21.10
CA SER A 482 14.06 -13.68 20.57
C SER A 482 12.78 -14.50 20.72
N LEU A 483 12.47 -15.36 19.76
CA LEU A 483 11.35 -16.29 19.88
C LEU A 483 11.84 -17.57 20.54
N LEU A 484 11.29 -17.89 21.72
CA LEU A 484 11.47 -19.21 22.31
C LEU A 484 10.45 -20.16 21.69
N VAL A 485 10.94 -21.14 20.96
CA VAL A 485 10.11 -22.08 20.20
C VAL A 485 10.41 -23.51 20.60
N SER A 486 9.38 -24.34 20.67
CA SER A 486 9.51 -25.79 20.78
C SER A 486 8.94 -26.42 19.52
N GLY A 487 9.77 -27.14 18.76
CA GLY A 487 9.34 -27.74 17.50
C GLY A 487 10.16 -28.93 17.04
N LEU A 488 9.73 -29.55 15.95
CA LEU A 488 10.46 -30.63 15.28
C LEU A 488 11.51 -30.06 14.34
N VAL A 489 12.79 -30.31 14.61
CA VAL A 489 13.93 -29.86 13.81
C VAL A 489 14.64 -31.03 13.14
N ILE A 490 15.10 -30.81 11.91
CA ILE A 490 15.80 -31.79 11.09
C ILE A 490 17.11 -31.16 10.58
N PRO A 491 18.29 -31.74 10.87
CA PRO A 491 19.54 -31.30 10.25
C PRO A 491 19.50 -31.54 8.73
N VAL A 492 19.82 -30.51 7.95
CA VAL A 492 19.79 -30.56 6.48
C VAL A 492 21.12 -30.14 5.88
N ARG A 493 21.40 -30.62 4.66
CA ARG A 493 22.52 -30.19 3.84
C ARG A 493 22.01 -29.56 2.54
N LYS A 494 22.74 -28.54 2.07
CA LYS A 494 22.57 -27.99 0.72
C LYS A 494 22.95 -29.07 -0.30
N SER A 495 22.21 -29.15 -1.39
CA SER A 495 22.50 -30.02 -2.53
C SER A 495 22.41 -29.22 -3.81
N GLU A 496 23.27 -29.56 -4.78
CA GLU A 496 23.24 -28.92 -6.09
C GLU A 496 21.99 -29.32 -6.88
N PRO A 497 21.42 -28.40 -7.67
CA PRO A 497 20.28 -28.68 -8.52
C PRO A 497 20.63 -29.72 -9.60
N ASN A 498 19.78 -30.72 -9.81
CA ASN A 498 19.94 -31.63 -10.93
C ASN A 498 19.68 -30.87 -12.26
N PRO A 499 20.48 -31.05 -13.32
CA PRO A 499 20.24 -30.44 -14.63
C PRO A 499 18.80 -30.58 -15.18
N GLN A 500 18.13 -31.70 -14.88
CA GLN A 500 16.73 -31.91 -15.28
C GLN A 500 15.72 -31.06 -14.50
N ASP A 501 16.03 -30.70 -13.25
CA ASP A 501 15.19 -29.83 -12.42
C ASP A 501 15.30 -28.36 -12.90
N LEU A 502 16.48 -27.96 -13.37
CA LEU A 502 16.70 -26.67 -14.03
C LEU A 502 15.85 -26.53 -15.30
N LEU A 503 15.76 -27.57 -16.13
CA LEU A 503 14.98 -27.57 -17.37
C LEU A 503 13.44 -27.48 -17.18
N ARG A 504 12.91 -27.82 -16.00
CA ARG A 504 11.47 -27.64 -15.69
C ARG A 504 11.13 -26.22 -15.23
N SER A 505 12.12 -25.46 -14.79
CA SER A 505 11.99 -24.08 -14.30
C SER A 505 12.11 -23.01 -15.38
N THR A 506 12.50 -23.36 -16.61
CA THR A 506 12.80 -22.42 -17.71
C THR A 506 11.56 -21.86 -18.43
N GLY A 507 10.35 -22.24 -18.04
CA GLY A 507 9.09 -21.71 -18.59
C GLY A 507 8.38 -20.80 -17.60
N ALA A 508 8.78 -19.51 -17.59
CA ALA A 508 8.28 -18.36 -16.82
C ALA A 508 8.88 -18.15 -15.40
N SER A 509 9.68 -17.07 -15.26
CA SER A 509 10.25 -16.39 -14.07
C SER A 509 10.87 -17.22 -12.92
N ARG A 510 12.21 -17.27 -12.76
CA ARG A 510 13.17 -16.25 -12.23
C ARG A 510 13.41 -16.17 -10.69
N ILE A 511 13.12 -17.20 -9.88
CA ILE A 511 13.64 -17.22 -8.49
C ILE A 511 15.09 -17.75 -8.44
N ARG A 512 16.08 -16.83 -8.33
CA ARG A 512 17.53 -17.16 -8.19
C ARG A 512 17.93 -17.71 -6.80
N HIS A 513 17.01 -17.78 -5.84
CA HIS A 513 17.27 -18.13 -4.42
C HIS A 513 16.78 -19.51 -4.00
N THR A 514 16.52 -20.36 -4.99
CA THR A 514 15.95 -21.68 -4.79
C THR A 514 17.08 -22.71 -4.64
N VAL A 515 17.15 -23.41 -3.51
CA VAL A 515 18.16 -24.44 -3.27
C VAL A 515 17.50 -25.76 -2.89
N PHE A 516 18.09 -26.87 -3.34
CA PHE A 516 17.66 -28.18 -2.95
C PHE A 516 18.29 -28.56 -1.61
N ILE A 517 17.46 -28.92 -0.64
CA ILE A 517 17.91 -29.41 0.65
C ILE A 517 17.56 -30.90 0.81
N SER A 518 18.43 -31.62 1.49
CA SER A 518 18.19 -33.02 1.88
C SER A 518 18.54 -33.21 3.37
N PRO A 519 17.81 -34.07 4.09
CA PRO A 519 18.18 -34.39 5.45
C PRO A 519 19.53 -35.13 5.48
N LEU A 520 20.27 -35.00 6.59
CA LEU A 520 21.49 -35.79 6.80
C LEU A 520 21.21 -37.30 6.89
N LYS A 521 19.97 -37.67 7.22
CA LYS A 521 19.49 -39.05 7.28
C LYS A 521 18.26 -39.21 6.37
N GLY A 522 18.38 -40.02 5.32
CA GLY A 522 17.32 -40.30 4.35
C GLY A 522 17.49 -39.60 3.00
N ASP A 523 16.75 -40.06 2.00
CA ASP A 523 16.92 -39.64 0.58
C ASP A 523 15.87 -38.62 0.10
N LEU A 524 15.20 -37.93 1.03
CA LEU A 524 14.23 -36.90 0.68
C LEU A 524 14.94 -35.66 0.15
N LYS A 525 14.46 -35.11 -0.96
CA LYS A 525 14.88 -33.80 -1.46
C LYS A 525 13.67 -32.87 -1.48
N THR A 526 13.88 -31.65 -1.03
CA THR A 526 12.89 -30.58 -1.12
C THR A 526 13.58 -29.27 -1.42
N THR A 527 12.80 -28.20 -1.50
CA THR A 527 13.27 -26.91 -1.97
C THR A 527 13.19 -25.89 -0.85
N ALA A 528 14.16 -24.99 -0.82
CA ALA A 528 14.18 -23.85 0.09
C ALA A 528 14.27 -22.55 -0.70
N ILE A 529 13.61 -21.52 -0.19
CA ILE A 529 13.66 -20.14 -0.65
C ILE A 529 14.46 -19.38 0.41
N TYR A 530 15.62 -18.85 0.05
CA TYR A 530 16.44 -18.08 0.99
C TYR A 530 15.91 -16.66 1.18
N ASP A 531 16.08 -16.14 2.40
CA ASP A 531 15.73 -14.77 2.79
C ASP A 531 16.72 -13.72 2.22
N SER A 532 17.89 -14.12 1.73
CA SER A 532 18.83 -13.21 1.04
C SER A 532 19.93 -13.96 0.30
N THR A 533 20.69 -13.27 -0.56
CA THR A 533 21.95 -13.82 -1.13
C THR A 533 23.01 -14.08 -0.08
N HIS A 534 23.10 -13.25 0.97
CA HIS A 534 24.04 -13.46 2.07
C HIS A 534 23.72 -14.74 2.86
N SER A 535 22.45 -15.13 2.92
CA SER A 535 22.03 -16.38 3.56
C SER A 535 22.62 -17.63 2.88
N LEU A 536 23.07 -17.53 1.61
CA LEU A 536 23.80 -18.60 0.93
C LEU A 536 25.22 -18.78 1.49
N ALA A 537 25.81 -17.73 2.03
CA ALA A 537 27.19 -17.68 2.54
C ALA A 537 27.28 -17.88 4.06
N SER A 538 26.16 -18.04 4.79
CA SER A 538 26.19 -18.26 6.24
C SER A 538 27.00 -19.50 6.61
N GLU A 539 27.96 -19.32 7.51
CA GLU A 539 28.76 -20.40 8.09
C GLU A 539 28.00 -21.06 9.24
N GLY A 540 27.77 -22.37 9.17
CA GLY A 540 27.11 -23.13 10.23
C GLY A 540 26.23 -24.28 9.72
N PRO A 541 25.84 -25.20 10.61
CA PRO A 541 24.92 -26.29 10.27
C PRO A 541 23.50 -25.75 10.05
N TYR A 542 22.86 -26.27 8.99
CA TYR A 542 21.50 -25.88 8.59
C TYR A 542 20.46 -26.84 9.18
N TYR A 543 19.31 -26.29 9.56
CA TYR A 543 18.20 -27.03 10.13
C TYR A 543 16.89 -26.64 9.46
N PHE A 544 16.03 -27.62 9.25
CA PHE A 544 14.65 -27.44 8.84
C PHE A 544 13.75 -27.57 10.07
N LEU A 545 13.14 -26.45 10.48
CA LEU A 545 12.08 -26.43 11.47
C LEU A 545 10.75 -26.74 10.79
N LEU A 546 10.19 -27.89 11.12
CA LEU A 546 8.98 -28.42 10.54
C LEU A 546 7.75 -27.83 11.27
N MET A 547 7.06 -26.89 10.64
CA MET A 547 5.96 -26.15 11.26
C MET A 547 4.60 -26.74 10.94
N THR A 548 4.36 -27.06 9.67
CA THR A 548 3.05 -27.54 9.25
C THR A 548 3.07 -28.50 8.09
N THR A 549 1.97 -29.22 7.95
CA THR A 549 1.64 -30.00 6.77
C THR A 549 0.22 -29.74 6.36
N GLY A 550 0.08 -29.04 5.23
CA GLY A 550 -1.20 -28.84 4.59
C GLY A 550 -1.39 -29.76 3.40
N GLN A 551 -2.36 -29.39 2.56
CA GLN A 551 -2.49 -29.98 1.24
C GLN A 551 -1.22 -29.79 0.38
N VAL A 552 -0.19 -29.05 0.78
CA VAL A 552 0.99 -28.76 -0.06
C VAL A 552 2.25 -29.53 0.37
N GLY A 553 2.19 -30.35 1.42
CA GLY A 553 3.35 -31.10 1.94
C GLY A 553 4.01 -30.44 3.15
N ALA A 554 5.25 -30.83 3.46
CA ALA A 554 6.01 -30.31 4.60
C ALA A 554 6.50 -28.88 4.35
N ILE A 555 6.16 -27.97 5.26
CA ILE A 555 6.50 -26.54 5.20
C ILE A 555 7.05 -26.08 6.56
N GLY A 556 7.99 -25.15 6.53
CA GLY A 556 8.48 -24.47 7.71
C GLY A 556 9.75 -23.68 7.45
N LEU A 557 10.53 -23.40 8.49
CA LEU A 557 11.65 -22.46 8.41
C LEU A 557 12.97 -23.17 8.11
N LEU A 558 13.79 -22.53 7.29
CA LEU A 558 15.21 -22.85 7.18
C LEU A 558 15.98 -22.00 8.20
N LEU A 559 16.72 -22.66 9.06
CA LEU A 559 17.48 -22.07 10.16
C LEU A 559 18.97 -22.38 10.01
N VAL A 560 19.81 -21.47 10.49
CA VAL A 560 21.25 -21.68 10.70
C VAL A 560 21.54 -21.51 12.18
N GLN A 561 22.34 -22.40 12.75
CA GLN A 561 22.77 -22.28 14.13
C GLN A 561 23.78 -21.12 14.27
N SER A 562 23.54 -20.21 15.21
CA SER A 562 24.35 -18.99 15.39
C SER A 562 25.42 -19.18 16.48
N GLY A 563 26.71 -19.11 16.12
CA GLY A 563 27.82 -19.12 17.07
C GLY A 563 28.08 -20.45 17.81
N LYS A 564 28.59 -20.37 19.05
CA LYS A 564 28.90 -21.52 19.93
C LYS A 564 27.70 -22.00 20.78
N ASP A 565 26.60 -21.26 20.80
CA ASP A 565 25.41 -21.64 21.56
C ASP A 565 24.58 -22.65 20.76
N GLN A 566 24.38 -23.84 21.32
CA GLN A 566 23.72 -24.93 20.61
C GLN A 566 22.20 -24.70 20.42
N ASP A 567 21.60 -23.81 21.22
CA ASP A 567 20.16 -23.56 21.21
C ASP A 567 19.79 -22.17 20.66
N CYS A 568 20.70 -21.50 19.93
CA CYS A 568 20.42 -20.24 19.24
C CYS A 568 20.47 -20.40 17.72
N PHE A 569 19.42 -19.97 17.05
CA PHE A 569 19.24 -20.10 15.61
C PHE A 569 18.87 -18.76 14.97
N GLU A 570 19.36 -18.55 13.75
CA GLU A 570 18.91 -17.49 12.86
C GLU A 570 18.04 -18.08 11.76
N ARG A 571 16.95 -17.39 11.46
CA ARG A 571 16.17 -17.66 10.26
C ARG A 571 16.94 -17.19 9.03
N VAL A 572 16.98 -18.04 8.01
CA VAL A 572 17.66 -17.78 6.74
C VAL A 572 16.80 -18.06 5.51
N GLY A 573 15.60 -18.62 5.68
CA GLY A 573 14.70 -18.91 4.57
C GLY A 573 13.45 -19.69 4.97
N LEU A 574 12.69 -20.08 3.96
CA LEU A 574 11.51 -20.93 4.03
C LEU A 574 11.79 -22.25 3.29
N VAL A 575 11.38 -23.38 3.86
CA VAL A 575 11.38 -24.69 3.20
C VAL A 575 9.96 -25.02 2.76
N ALA A 576 9.79 -25.34 1.48
CA ALA A 576 8.52 -25.79 0.91
C ALA A 576 8.74 -26.69 -0.31
N ASP A 577 7.86 -27.67 -0.55
CA ASP A 577 7.87 -28.46 -1.79
C ASP A 577 7.39 -27.61 -2.97
N THR A 578 8.32 -26.91 -3.61
CA THR A 578 8.00 -25.93 -4.67
C THR A 578 7.72 -26.55 -6.03
N SER A 579 7.90 -27.87 -6.19
CA SER A 579 7.85 -28.58 -7.48
C SER A 579 6.53 -28.40 -8.25
N ARG A 580 5.43 -28.01 -7.57
CA ARG A 580 4.15 -27.59 -8.20
C ARG A 580 3.76 -26.13 -7.96
N LEU A 581 4.46 -25.42 -7.09
CA LEU A 581 4.29 -24.00 -6.81
C LEU A 581 4.85 -23.16 -7.98
N VAL A 582 6.03 -23.54 -8.48
CA VAL A 582 6.72 -22.88 -9.60
C VAL A 582 5.92 -22.98 -10.92
N SER A 583 5.16 -24.06 -11.15
CA SER A 583 4.49 -24.27 -12.43
C SER A 583 3.13 -23.58 -12.60
N ARG A 584 2.51 -23.07 -11.53
CA ARG A 584 1.12 -22.55 -11.59
C ARG A 584 0.87 -21.23 -10.86
N VAL A 585 1.66 -20.87 -9.86
CA VAL A 585 1.54 -19.57 -9.18
C VAL A 585 2.23 -18.46 -9.98
N TRP A 586 3.22 -18.83 -10.81
CA TRP A 586 4.16 -17.87 -11.43
C TRP A 586 4.18 -17.88 -12.96
N ARG A 587 3.37 -18.72 -13.63
CA ARG A 587 3.27 -18.73 -15.11
C ARG A 587 2.36 -17.64 -15.69
N ASP A 588 1.33 -17.24 -14.96
CA ASP A 588 0.35 -16.22 -15.38
C ASP A 588 -0.04 -15.40 -14.15
N GLY A 589 0.67 -14.29 -13.92
CA GLY A 589 0.72 -13.56 -12.64
C GLY A 589 -0.60 -13.48 -11.86
N ASP A 590 -0.52 -13.82 -10.57
CA ASP A 590 -1.43 -13.65 -9.41
C ASP A 590 -2.95 -13.91 -9.54
N SER A 591 -3.55 -13.89 -10.74
CA SER A 591 -4.99 -14.17 -10.93
C SER A 591 -5.36 -15.63 -10.77
N ASP A 592 -4.40 -16.56 -10.86
CA ASP A 592 -4.71 -17.99 -10.91
C ASP A 592 -4.41 -18.76 -9.63
N TRP A 593 -4.04 -18.09 -8.51
CA TRP A 593 -3.98 -18.79 -7.21
C TRP A 593 -5.33 -19.42 -6.84
N PHE A 594 -6.44 -18.68 -7.00
CA PHE A 594 -7.77 -19.17 -6.64
C PHE A 594 -8.32 -20.21 -7.62
N ARG A 595 -7.90 -20.17 -8.89
CA ARG A 595 -8.22 -21.19 -9.90
C ARG A 595 -7.38 -22.44 -9.70
N ALA A 596 -6.08 -22.28 -9.43
CA ALA A 596 -5.19 -23.36 -9.02
C ALA A 596 -5.65 -24.01 -7.71
N ARG A 597 -6.17 -23.24 -6.74
CA ARG A 597 -6.79 -23.74 -5.50
C ARG A 597 -8.05 -24.57 -5.78
N ARG A 598 -8.92 -24.12 -6.69
CA ARG A 598 -10.10 -24.90 -7.13
C ARG A 598 -9.70 -26.21 -7.82
N GLU A 599 -8.72 -26.17 -8.71
CA GLU A 599 -8.21 -27.36 -9.39
C GLU A 599 -7.40 -28.31 -8.46
N MET A 600 -6.73 -27.77 -7.43
CA MET A 600 -6.01 -28.55 -6.42
C MET A 600 -6.97 -29.29 -5.48
N ALA A 601 -8.10 -28.68 -5.12
CA ALA A 601 -9.15 -29.31 -4.32
C ALA A 601 -9.80 -30.51 -5.05
N GLU A 602 -9.79 -30.53 -6.39
CA GLU A 602 -10.40 -31.59 -7.21
C GLU A 602 -9.48 -32.84 -7.40
N LYS A 603 -8.17 -32.75 -7.14
CA LYS A 603 -7.23 -33.87 -7.34
C LYS A 603 -6.99 -34.70 -6.07
N LYS A 604 -7.93 -35.61 -5.76
CA LYS A 604 -7.83 -36.61 -4.66
C LYS A 604 -6.57 -37.50 -4.68
N ASN A 605 -5.90 -37.69 -5.82
CA ASN A 605 -4.79 -38.64 -5.96
C ASN A 605 -3.44 -38.18 -5.36
N ASP A 606 -3.28 -36.91 -4.98
CA ASP A 606 -1.98 -36.39 -4.52
C ASP A 606 -1.83 -36.30 -2.99
N LEU A 607 -2.95 -36.34 -2.25
CA LEU A 607 -2.93 -36.25 -0.78
C LEU A 607 -2.11 -37.39 -0.14
N LYS A 608 -2.25 -38.63 -0.64
CA LYS A 608 -1.55 -39.81 -0.11
C LYS A 608 -0.03 -39.72 -0.27
N SER A 609 0.45 -39.13 -1.38
CA SER A 609 1.88 -38.92 -1.63
C SER A 609 2.45 -37.87 -0.66
N ARG A 610 1.71 -36.78 -0.44
CA ARG A 610 2.07 -35.68 0.46
C ARG A 610 2.10 -36.11 1.92
N GLU A 611 1.11 -36.90 2.35
CA GLU A 611 1.06 -37.49 3.69
C GLU A 611 2.21 -38.48 3.93
N LYS A 612 2.65 -39.20 2.89
CA LYS A 612 3.82 -40.09 2.94
C LYS A 612 5.13 -39.29 3.09
N SER A 613 5.28 -38.19 2.35
CA SER A 613 6.43 -37.27 2.50
C SER A 613 6.51 -36.75 3.93
N TRP A 614 5.41 -36.24 4.47
CA TRP A 614 5.28 -35.80 5.87
C TRP A 614 5.75 -36.86 6.89
N ARG A 615 5.17 -38.06 6.83
CA ARG A 615 5.52 -39.16 7.74
C ARG A 615 7.00 -39.51 7.67
N SER A 616 7.63 -39.29 6.52
CA SER A 616 9.04 -39.57 6.30
C SER A 616 9.93 -38.49 6.95
N TRP A 617 9.59 -37.21 6.81
CA TRP A 617 10.26 -36.12 7.54
C TRP A 617 10.09 -36.23 9.06
N LYS A 618 8.88 -36.55 9.53
CA LYS A 618 8.60 -36.70 10.98
C LYS A 618 9.44 -37.80 11.63
N LYS A 619 9.73 -38.90 10.93
CA LYS A 619 10.53 -40.03 11.44
C LYS A 619 11.99 -39.66 11.75
N ILE A 620 12.53 -38.68 11.05
CA ILE A 620 13.94 -38.26 11.17
C ILE A 620 14.10 -36.96 11.97
N ALA A 621 12.98 -36.32 12.34
CA ALA A 621 12.96 -35.11 13.11
C ALA A 621 13.20 -35.36 14.61
N ARG A 622 13.74 -34.35 15.29
CA ARG A 622 13.91 -34.34 16.75
C ARG A 622 13.12 -33.17 17.33
N LYS A 623 12.43 -33.38 18.45
CA LYS A 623 11.78 -32.30 19.18
C LYS A 623 12.84 -31.56 20.00
N GLN A 624 12.95 -30.25 19.84
CA GLN A 624 13.90 -29.39 20.55
C GLN A 624 13.21 -28.07 20.92
N THR A 625 13.64 -27.48 22.04
CA THR A 625 13.29 -26.11 22.41
C THR A 625 14.53 -25.24 22.22
N PHE A 626 14.39 -24.12 21.52
CA PHE A 626 15.50 -23.25 21.16
C PHE A 626 15.02 -21.81 20.91
N LYS A 627 15.97 -20.89 20.78
CA LYS A 627 15.71 -19.48 20.46
C LYS A 627 15.93 -19.20 18.98
N ILE A 628 15.01 -18.46 18.37
CA ILE A 628 15.24 -17.80 17.09
C ILE A 628 15.52 -16.33 17.36
N ILE A 629 16.70 -15.85 16.99
CA ILE A 629 17.19 -14.50 17.31
C ILE A 629 16.93 -13.48 16.20
#